data_AF-A0AAV0M0Z3-F1
#
_entry.id   AF-A0AAV0M0Z3-F1
#
_cell.length_a   1.000
_cell.length_b   1.000
_cell.length_c   1.000
_cell.angle_alpha   90.00
_cell.angle_beta   90.00
_cell.angle_gamma   90.00
#
_symmetry.space_group_name_H-M   'P 1'
#
loop_
_entity.id
_entity.type
_entity.pdbx_description
1 polymer ?
#
loop_
_entity_poly.entity_id
_entity_poly.type
_entity_poly.pdbx_seq_one_letter_code
_entity_poly.pdbx_strand_id
1 'polypeptide(L)'
;YLCAYCIWFLHCFNCLKSYLFIPPSEFRADEEPVDQKKYLEESCKPKCVKPLLEYEACVKRIQGDDHKHCTGQYFDYWFCVDKCVAPKLFPKLK
;
A
#
# COMPACT_ATOMS: atom_id res chain seq x y z
N TYR A 1 15.85 -45.84 6.82
CA TYR A 1 16.34 -44.45 6.62
C TYR A 1 15.39 -43.56 5.81
N LEU A 2 14.60 -44.05 4.84
CA LEU A 2 13.61 -43.20 4.15
C LEU A 2 12.34 -42.86 4.97
N CYS A 3 11.95 -43.69 5.95
CA CYS A 3 10.68 -43.47 6.69
C CYS A 3 10.78 -42.40 7.80
N ALA A 4 11.97 -42.18 8.38
CA ALA A 4 12.18 -41.19 9.44
C ALA A 4 12.23 -39.74 8.92
N TYR A 5 12.70 -39.52 7.68
CA TYR A 5 12.72 -38.20 7.04
C TYR A 5 11.30 -37.71 6.70
N CYS A 6 10.38 -38.61 6.34
CA CYS A 6 8.99 -38.24 6.05
C CYS A 6 8.26 -37.71 7.30
N ILE A 7 8.53 -38.26 8.49
CA ILE A 7 7.90 -37.83 9.74
C ILE A 7 8.44 -36.47 10.18
N TRP A 8 9.74 -36.21 9.99
CA TRP A 8 10.36 -34.92 10.33
C TRP A 8 9.85 -33.78 9.43
N PHE A 9 9.66 -34.06 8.13
CA PHE A 9 9.04 -33.09 7.21
C PHE A 9 7.58 -32.77 7.57
N LEU A 10 6.79 -33.77 7.97
CA LEU A 10 5.38 -33.56 8.31
C LEU A 10 5.18 -32.81 9.64
N HIS A 11 6.09 -32.98 10.61
CA HIS A 11 6.05 -32.24 11.87
C HIS A 11 6.58 -30.80 11.75
N CYS A 12 7.49 -30.54 10.81
CA CYS A 12 7.96 -29.18 10.53
C CYS A 12 6.93 -28.37 9.73
N PHE A 13 6.18 -29.01 8.81
CA PHE A 13 5.11 -28.35 8.05
C PHE A 13 3.92 -27.92 8.90
N ASN A 14 3.59 -28.66 9.97
CA ASN A 14 2.46 -28.32 10.84
C ASN A 14 2.76 -27.19 11.85
N CYS A 15 4.03 -26.82 12.04
CA CYS A 15 4.40 -25.65 12.86
C CYS A 15 4.31 -24.33 12.07
N LEU A 16 4.62 -24.35 10.76
CA LEU A 16 4.59 -23.14 9.92
C LEU A 16 3.17 -22.74 9.49
N LYS A 17 2.24 -23.70 9.38
CA LYS A 17 0.84 -23.41 9.02
C LYS A 17 0.06 -22.68 10.12
N SER A 18 0.52 -22.72 11.36
CA SER A 18 -0.15 -22.02 12.47
C SER A 18 0.19 -20.52 12.53
N TYR A 19 1.19 -20.05 11.76
CA TYR A 19 1.62 -18.64 11.75
C TYR A 19 1.34 -17.90 10.44
N LEU A 20 0.81 -18.57 9.40
CA LEU A 20 0.57 -17.96 8.08
C LEU A 20 -0.86 -18.15 7.59
N PHE A 21 -1.82 -18.10 8.52
CA PHE A 21 -3.23 -17.90 8.20
C PHE A 21 -3.88 -17.12 9.33
N ILE A 22 -3.31 -15.94 9.62
CA ILE A 22 -4.01 -14.91 10.38
C ILE A 22 -4.73 -14.05 9.32
N PRO A 23 -6.01 -14.29 9.01
CA PRO A 23 -6.83 -13.24 8.42
C PRO A 23 -6.85 -12.09 9.46
N PRO A 24 -6.66 -10.83 9.05
CA PRO A 24 -6.63 -9.71 9.98
C PRO A 24 -8.06 -9.40 10.46
N SER A 25 -8.73 -10.28 11.21
CA SER A 25 -10.14 -10.04 11.55
C SER A 25 -10.76 -10.92 12.64
N GLU A 26 -10.22 -10.99 13.87
CA GLU A 26 -11.10 -11.34 15.01
C GLU A 26 -10.58 -10.88 16.39
N PHE A 27 -10.85 -9.61 16.71
CA PHE A 27 -11.16 -9.13 18.05
C PHE A 27 -12.48 -8.36 17.97
N ARG A 28 -13.43 -8.61 18.87
CA ARG A 28 -14.84 -8.22 18.73
C ARG A 28 -15.08 -6.70 18.69
N ALA A 29 -15.89 -6.31 17.70
CA ALA A 29 -16.76 -5.13 17.65
C ALA A 29 -16.15 -3.78 18.01
N ASP A 30 -15.47 -3.17 17.04
CA ASP A 30 -15.55 -1.74 16.75
C ASP A 30 -15.35 -1.61 15.24
N GLU A 31 -16.24 -0.91 14.56
CA GLU A 31 -16.14 -0.53 13.15
C GLU A 31 -14.69 -0.09 12.86
N GLU A 32 -13.93 -0.77 11.98
CA GLU A 32 -12.58 -0.32 11.62
C GLU A 32 -12.70 1.17 11.29
N PRO A 33 -12.02 2.06 12.03
CA PRO A 33 -12.12 3.48 11.77
C PRO A 33 -11.62 3.69 10.35
N VAL A 34 -12.58 3.87 9.46
CA VAL A 34 -12.39 4.09 8.04
C VAL A 34 -11.36 5.21 7.92
N ASP A 35 -10.16 4.91 7.41
CA ASP A 35 -9.11 5.91 7.29
C ASP A 35 -9.56 6.97 6.30
N GLN A 36 -10.14 8.05 6.84
CA GLN A 36 -10.75 9.14 6.08
C GLN A 36 -9.73 9.77 5.13
N LYS A 37 -8.42 9.66 5.42
CA LYS A 37 -7.36 10.09 4.52
C LYS A 37 -7.42 9.36 3.18
N LYS A 38 -7.54 8.02 3.18
CA LYS A 38 -7.55 7.21 1.95
C LYS A 38 -8.70 7.57 1.02
N TYR A 39 -9.90 7.77 1.57
CA TYR A 39 -11.07 8.17 0.78
C TYR A 39 -10.92 9.58 0.20
N LEU A 40 -10.34 10.50 0.98
CA LEU A 40 -10.07 11.85 0.53
C LEU A 40 -9.00 11.88 -0.56
N GLU A 41 -7.96 11.07 -0.44
CA GLU A 41 -6.94 10.89 -1.47
C GLU A 41 -7.56 10.39 -2.78
N GLU A 42 -8.36 9.32 -2.74
CA GLU A 42 -9.05 8.78 -3.92
C GLU A 42 -9.94 9.82 -4.60
N SER A 43 -10.64 10.65 -3.83
CA SER A 43 -11.45 11.76 -4.36
C SER A 43 -10.62 12.89 -5.01
N CYS A 44 -9.34 13.01 -4.64
CA CYS A 44 -8.43 14.05 -5.09
C CYS A 44 -7.54 13.62 -6.27
N LYS A 45 -7.28 12.31 -6.43
CA LYS A 45 -6.58 11.73 -7.60
C LYS A 45 -7.10 12.24 -8.96
N PRO A 46 -8.41 12.23 -9.26
CA PRO A 46 -8.91 12.68 -10.56
C PRO A 46 -8.82 14.21 -10.77
N LYS A 47 -8.45 15.00 -9.76
CA LYS A 47 -8.22 16.45 -9.90
C LYS A 47 -6.78 16.78 -10.26
N CYS A 48 -5.86 15.84 -10.02
CA CYS A 48 -4.42 15.98 -10.21
C CYS A 48 -3.92 15.19 -11.43
N VAL A 49 -4.70 15.17 -12.51
CA VAL A 49 -4.40 14.35 -13.71
C VAL A 49 -3.15 14.82 -14.44
N LYS A 50 -2.91 16.12 -14.52
CA LYS A 50 -1.74 16.67 -15.22
C LYS A 50 -0.40 16.14 -14.66
N PRO A 51 -0.09 16.32 -13.36
CA PRO A 51 1.15 15.80 -12.79
C PRO A 51 1.18 14.26 -12.75
N LEU A 52 0.03 13.58 -12.71
CA LEU A 52 -0.04 12.12 -12.83
C LEU A 52 0.49 11.64 -14.19
N LEU A 53 0.08 12.28 -15.29
CA LEU A 53 0.55 11.94 -16.63
C LEU A 53 2.06 12.18 -16.79
N GLU A 54 2.58 13.26 -16.21
CA GLU A 54 4.01 13.58 -16.22
C GLU A 54 4.82 12.54 -15.43
N TYR A 55 4.30 12.10 -14.28
CA TYR A 55 4.89 11.00 -13.50
C TYR A 55 4.88 9.68 -14.28
N GLU A 56 3.76 9.30 -14.89
CA GLU A 56 3.67 8.08 -15.72
C GLU A 56 4.62 8.11 -16.92
N ALA A 57 4.78 9.27 -17.56
CA ALA A 57 5.76 9.47 -18.62
C ALA A 57 7.20 9.30 -18.10
N CYS A 58 7.48 9.79 -16.89
CA CYS A 58 8.77 9.57 -16.24
C CYS A 58 9.01 8.08 -15.93
N VAL A 59 8.02 7.36 -15.40
CA VAL A 59 8.12 5.92 -15.09
C VAL A 59 8.45 5.12 -16.35
N LYS A 60 7.78 5.42 -17.48
CA LYS A 60 8.08 4.78 -18.78
C LYS A 60 9.49 5.10 -19.27
N ARG A 61 10.00 6.31 -19.03
CA ARG A 61 11.35 6.73 -19.42
C ARG A 61 12.46 6.03 -18.63
N ILE A 62 12.23 5.75 -17.35
CA ILE A 62 13.22 5.12 -16.46
C ILE A 62 13.13 3.58 -16.49
N GLN A 63 12.19 3.00 -17.23
CA GLN A 63 12.00 1.56 -17.32
C GLN A 63 13.28 0.89 -17.87
N GLY A 64 14.05 0.26 -16.98
CA GLY A 64 15.33 -0.39 -17.32
C GLY A 64 16.59 0.38 -16.89
N ASP A 65 16.47 1.47 -16.14
CA ASP A 65 17.61 2.20 -15.57
C ASP A 65 17.41 2.49 -14.07
N ASP A 66 18.10 1.72 -13.23
CA ASP A 66 17.98 1.77 -11.77
C ASP A 66 18.57 3.03 -11.13
N HIS A 67 19.36 3.81 -11.88
CA HIS A 67 19.97 5.06 -11.39
C HIS A 67 19.12 6.30 -11.69
N LYS A 68 18.07 6.17 -12.52
CA LYS A 68 17.17 7.28 -12.82
C LYS A 68 15.99 7.30 -11.85
N HIS A 69 15.69 8.46 -11.29
CA HIS A 69 14.58 8.64 -10.35
C HIS A 69 13.50 9.55 -10.92
N CYS A 70 12.25 9.26 -10.57
CA CYS A 70 11.08 10.10 -10.84
C CYS A 70 10.59 10.81 -9.57
N THR A 71 11.44 10.94 -8.55
CA THR A 71 11.09 11.55 -7.25
C THR A 71 10.59 12.98 -7.39
N GLY A 72 11.14 13.76 -8.32
CA GLY A 72 10.64 15.12 -8.62
C GLY A 72 9.18 15.12 -9.08
N GLN A 73 8.87 14.38 -10.15
CA GLN A 73 7.50 14.28 -10.68
C GLN A 73 6.54 13.63 -9.68
N TYR A 74 7.04 12.67 -8.89
CA TYR A 74 6.28 12.05 -7.81
C TYR A 74 5.90 13.09 -6.75
N PHE A 75 6.84 13.94 -6.33
CA PHE A 75 6.54 15.02 -5.38
C PHE A 75 5.56 16.04 -5.95
N ASP A 76 5.64 16.40 -7.23
CA ASP A 76 4.67 17.30 -7.86
C ASP A 76 3.24 16.72 -7.87
N TYR A 77 3.12 15.42 -8.17
CA TYR A 77 1.85 14.71 -8.11
C TYR A 77 1.28 14.67 -6.69
N TRP A 78 2.08 14.24 -5.72
CA TRP A 78 1.63 14.16 -4.33
C TRP A 78 1.38 15.52 -3.70
N PHE A 79 2.15 16.54 -4.07
CA PHE A 79 1.89 17.92 -3.64
C PHE A 79 0.49 18.39 -4.06
N CYS A 80 0.05 18.05 -5.28
CA CYS A 80 -1.31 18.36 -5.72
C CYS A 80 -2.37 17.61 -4.91
N VAL A 81 -2.15 16.31 -4.65
CA VAL A 81 -3.07 15.47 -3.87
C VAL A 81 -3.16 15.98 -2.42
N ASP A 82 -2.03 16.23 -1.78
CA ASP A 82 -1.95 16.72 -0.39
C ASP A 82 -2.61 18.10 -0.25
N LYS A 83 -2.38 19.01 -1.21
CA LYS A 83 -3.06 20.31 -1.24
C LYS A 83 -4.58 20.19 -1.34
N CYS A 84 -5.08 19.16 -2.03
CA CYS A 84 -6.52 18.88 -2.13
C CYS A 84 -7.09 18.21 -0.87
N VAL A 85 -6.30 17.36 -0.21
CA VAL A 85 -6.71 16.59 0.99
C VAL A 85 -6.67 17.46 2.26
N ALA A 86 -5.65 18.32 2.41
CA ALA A 86 -5.43 19.15 3.59
C ALA A 86 -6.69 19.86 4.13
N PRO A 87 -7.46 20.65 3.33
CA PRO A 87 -8.63 21.36 3.85
C PRO A 87 -9.79 20.43 4.27
N LYS A 88 -9.79 19.17 3.83
CA LYS A 88 -10.85 18.19 4.12
C LYS A 88 -10.49 17.25 5.25
N LEU A 89 -9.20 17.01 5.47
CA LEU A 89 -8.70 16.06 6.44
C LEU A 89 -8.68 16.66 7.85
N PHE A 90 -8.14 17.87 8.03
CA PHE A 90 -8.04 18.49 9.35
C PHE A 90 -9.38 18.72 10.07
N PRO A 91 -10.51 19.01 9.40
CA PRO A 91 -11.82 19.06 10.07
C PRO A 91 -12.40 17.70 10.48
N LYS A 92 -11.85 16.60 9.94
CA LYS A 92 -12.32 15.23 10.18
C LYS A 92 -11.49 14.53 11.26
N LEU A 93 -10.25 14.95 11.44
CA LEU A 93 -9.39 14.56 12.57
C LEU A 93 -9.84 15.33 13.82
N LYS A 94 -10.20 14.60 14.87
CA LYS A 94 -10.67 15.12 16.16
C LYS A 94 -9.64 14.87 17.23
#